data_AF-A0A353NQL8-F1
#
_entry.id   AF-A0A353NQL8-F1
#
_cell.length_a   1.000
_cell.length_b   1.000
_cell.length_c   1.000
_cell.angle_alpha   90.00
_cell.angle_beta   90.00
_cell.angle_gamma   90.00
#
_symmetry.space_group_name_H-M   'P 1'
#
loop_
_entity.id
_entity.type
_entity.pdbx_description
1 polymer ?
#
loop_
_entity_poly.entity_id
_entity_poly.type
_entity_poly.pdbx_seq_one_letter_code
_entity_poly.pdbx_strand_id
1 'polypeptide(L)'
;AGGAILISVLLDKGLAVFTAFIFSILVGVMTNGQLSFALVGFVGSMAGIFSIGVFSTRSDIVRGGLFVALANAVMILIFGLLNETSVAMVLLGMGMGAINGIVCSMLVLGVLPYLEGAFGVTSTVRMLELSNPSQPLLKRLLLEAPGTYHHSILVGNLAEAAAEAIHADPLLVRVGAYYHDIGKLKRPYFFIENQMSRDNPHDKLASSLSTLIIRLHVKDGLELAREYKLPPAIQEIIEQHHGTSLIAYFYQRALESEHPELVTEDEYRYDSLKPQSKEAALVMLADSVEAGVRSLQKSNPNRMEGMIRKIIKDKLNDGQFDECDLTLKDLNEIAIAFVRVLGGIFHSRIEYPEAALISELERGKSKGAAVNQ
;
A
#
# COMPACT_ATOMS: atom_id res chain seq x y z
N ALA A 1 -13.53 -7.27 26.71
CA ALA A 1 -12.56 -7.70 25.68
C ALA A 1 -12.91 -7.14 24.29
N GLY A 2 -14.01 -7.55 23.64
CA GLY A 2 -14.29 -7.16 22.24
C GLY A 2 -14.27 -5.66 21.95
N GLY A 3 -14.96 -4.86 22.78
CA GLY A 3 -14.94 -3.40 22.63
C GLY A 3 -13.55 -2.78 22.77
N ALA A 4 -12.74 -3.25 23.71
CA ALA A 4 -11.37 -2.76 23.89
C ALA A 4 -10.45 -3.16 22.74
N ILE A 5 -10.64 -4.36 22.17
CA ILE A 5 -9.93 -4.80 20.96
C ILE A 5 -10.32 -3.91 19.76
N LEU A 6 -11.60 -3.59 19.57
CA LEU A 6 -12.04 -2.69 18.50
C LEU A 6 -11.39 -1.31 18.62
N ILE A 7 -11.33 -0.75 19.83
CA ILE A 7 -10.66 0.52 20.10
C ILE A 7 -9.16 0.42 19.80
N SER A 8 -8.51 -0.69 20.15
CA SER A 8 -7.09 -0.91 19.85
C SER A 8 -6.79 -1.01 18.35
N VAL A 9 -7.71 -1.56 17.56
CA VAL A 9 -7.53 -1.74 16.11
C VAL A 9 -7.87 -0.47 15.34
N LEU A 10 -8.88 0.28 15.78
CA LEU A 10 -9.37 1.47 15.07
C LEU A 10 -8.70 2.76 15.50
N LEU A 11 -8.19 2.83 16.74
CA LEU A 11 -7.68 4.07 17.33
C LEU A 11 -6.27 3.87 17.87
N ASP A 12 -6.14 3.63 19.17
CA ASP A 12 -4.86 3.57 19.85
C ASP A 12 -4.88 2.53 21.00
N LYS A 13 -3.71 1.91 21.24
CA LYS A 13 -3.52 0.91 22.29
C LYS A 13 -3.65 1.51 23.69
N GLY A 14 -3.16 2.73 23.92
CA GLY A 14 -3.29 3.43 25.20
C GLY A 14 -4.77 3.69 25.55
N LEU A 15 -5.54 4.19 24.59
CA LEU A 15 -6.99 4.38 24.74
C LEU A 15 -7.72 3.04 24.99
N ALA A 16 -7.31 1.98 24.31
CA ALA A 16 -7.86 0.64 24.50
C ALA A 16 -7.63 0.10 25.92
N VAL A 17 -6.43 0.30 26.49
CA VAL A 17 -6.12 -0.10 27.87
C VAL A 17 -6.95 0.70 28.88
N PHE A 18 -7.06 2.01 28.69
CA PHE A 18 -7.88 2.87 29.54
C PHE A 18 -9.36 2.44 29.51
N THR A 19 -9.92 2.20 28.33
CA THR A 19 -11.31 1.74 28.20
C THR A 19 -11.52 0.31 28.71
N ALA A 20 -10.52 -0.59 28.58
CA ALA A 20 -10.56 -1.90 29.19
C ALA A 20 -10.65 -1.82 30.72
N PHE A 21 -9.92 -0.90 31.35
CA PHE A 21 -10.01 -0.64 32.78
C PHE A 21 -11.44 -0.20 33.17
N ILE A 22 -12.01 0.78 32.47
CA ILE A 22 -13.38 1.24 32.73
C ILE A 22 -14.41 0.11 32.55
N PHE A 23 -14.34 -0.64 31.45
CA PHE A 23 -15.25 -1.77 31.20
C PHE A 23 -15.12 -2.86 32.27
N SER A 24 -13.90 -3.11 32.77
CA SER A 24 -13.69 -4.09 33.83
C SER A 24 -14.35 -3.69 35.15
N ILE A 25 -14.30 -2.40 35.52
CA ILE A 25 -14.99 -1.87 36.69
C ILE A 25 -16.51 -2.03 36.53
N LEU A 26 -17.05 -1.69 35.36
CA LEU A 26 -18.48 -1.84 35.08
C LEU A 26 -18.95 -3.30 35.21
N VAL A 27 -18.16 -4.25 34.71
CA VAL A 27 -18.42 -5.69 34.91
C VAL A 27 -18.42 -6.07 36.39
N GLY A 28 -17.49 -5.53 37.17
CA GLY A 28 -17.47 -5.70 38.63
C GLY A 28 -18.74 -5.17 39.31
N VAL A 29 -19.19 -3.97 38.93
CA VAL A 29 -20.44 -3.37 39.46
C VAL A 29 -21.66 -4.20 39.08
N MET A 30 -21.77 -4.63 37.82
CA MET A 30 -22.88 -5.48 37.34
C MET A 30 -22.95 -6.84 38.04
N THR A 31 -21.82 -7.32 38.56
CA THR A 31 -21.71 -8.60 39.30
C THR A 31 -21.78 -8.39 40.82
N ASN A 32 -22.45 -7.32 41.27
CA ASN A 32 -22.62 -6.96 42.69
C ASN A 32 -21.30 -6.70 43.42
N GLY A 33 -20.34 -6.07 42.76
CA GLY A 33 -19.05 -5.68 43.35
C GLY A 33 -18.03 -6.82 43.44
N GLN A 34 -18.24 -7.93 42.74
CA GLN A 34 -17.31 -9.06 42.76
C GLN A 34 -16.03 -8.76 41.98
N LEU A 35 -14.94 -8.55 42.71
CA LEU A 35 -13.64 -8.18 42.15
C LEU A 35 -13.08 -9.25 41.18
N SER A 36 -13.39 -10.52 41.40
CA SER A 36 -12.96 -11.63 40.53
C SER A 36 -13.41 -11.44 39.08
N PHE A 37 -14.67 -11.06 38.85
CA PHE A 37 -15.22 -10.82 37.52
C PHE A 37 -14.59 -9.60 36.84
N ALA A 38 -14.36 -8.53 37.60
CA ALA A 38 -13.65 -7.35 37.10
C ALA A 38 -12.23 -7.71 36.65
N LEU A 39 -11.47 -8.41 37.48
CA LEU A 39 -10.09 -8.78 37.19
C LEU A 39 -9.98 -9.78 36.03
N VAL A 40 -10.87 -10.78 35.94
CA VAL A 40 -10.96 -11.66 34.77
C VAL A 40 -11.23 -10.85 33.50
N GLY A 41 -12.20 -9.93 33.54
CA GLY A 41 -12.53 -9.07 32.40
C GLY A 41 -11.39 -8.14 31.98
N PHE A 42 -10.65 -7.59 32.95
CA PHE A 42 -9.49 -6.73 32.70
C PHE A 42 -8.34 -7.51 32.08
N VAL A 43 -7.89 -8.60 32.71
CA VAL A 43 -6.78 -9.42 32.25
C VAL A 43 -7.07 -10.03 30.87
N GLY A 44 -8.29 -10.52 30.66
CA GLY A 44 -8.72 -11.00 29.34
C GLY A 44 -8.69 -9.90 28.28
N SER A 45 -9.09 -8.67 28.62
CA SER A 45 -9.02 -7.55 27.67
C SER A 45 -7.58 -7.14 27.36
N MET A 46 -6.68 -7.14 28.36
CA MET A 46 -5.25 -6.88 28.17
C MET A 46 -4.62 -7.94 27.26
N ALA A 47 -4.89 -9.22 27.50
CA ALA A 47 -4.43 -10.31 26.64
C ALA A 47 -4.87 -10.10 25.18
N GLY A 48 -6.13 -9.70 24.97
CA GLY A 48 -6.64 -9.35 23.65
C GLY A 48 -5.90 -8.18 22.98
N ILE A 49 -5.77 -7.05 23.68
CA ILE A 49 -5.12 -5.83 23.16
C ILE A 49 -3.65 -6.11 22.77
N PHE A 50 -2.89 -6.75 23.65
CA PHE A 50 -1.46 -6.97 23.43
C PHE A 50 -1.16 -8.15 22.50
N SER A 51 -2.10 -9.08 22.32
CA SER A 51 -1.97 -10.14 21.32
C SER A 51 -2.09 -9.65 19.88
N ILE A 52 -2.68 -8.47 19.67
CA ILE A 52 -2.94 -7.92 18.35
C ILE A 52 -1.83 -6.91 18.01
N GLY A 53 -1.01 -7.26 17.01
CA GLY A 53 0.05 -6.41 16.48
C GLY A 53 -0.50 -5.21 15.71
N VAL A 54 0.32 -4.17 15.49
CA VAL A 54 -0.06 -2.96 14.73
C VAL A 54 -0.49 -3.31 13.29
N PHE A 55 0.14 -4.33 12.69
CA PHE A 55 -0.20 -4.84 11.37
C PHE A 55 -1.11 -6.08 11.41
N SER A 56 -2.24 -5.98 12.10
CA SER A 56 -3.09 -7.15 12.35
C SER A 56 -3.78 -7.66 11.08
N THR A 57 -3.83 -8.98 10.93
CA THR A 57 -4.68 -9.68 9.97
C THR A 57 -5.93 -10.23 10.66
N ARG A 58 -6.92 -10.70 9.89
CA ARG A 58 -8.07 -11.45 10.43
C ARG A 58 -7.62 -12.64 11.29
N SER A 59 -6.51 -13.29 10.93
CA SER A 59 -5.99 -14.43 11.70
C SER A 59 -5.42 -14.01 13.05
N ASP A 60 -4.88 -12.80 13.17
CA ASP A 60 -4.41 -12.25 14.44
C ASP A 60 -5.57 -11.92 15.38
N ILE A 61 -6.72 -11.47 14.85
CA ILE A 61 -7.93 -11.27 15.65
C ILE A 61 -8.46 -12.61 16.21
N VAL A 62 -8.39 -13.69 15.43
CA VAL A 62 -8.78 -15.04 15.90
C VAL A 62 -7.79 -15.54 16.96
N ARG A 63 -6.48 -15.40 16.74
CA ARG A 63 -5.47 -15.73 17.75
C ARG A 63 -5.64 -14.90 19.03
N GLY A 64 -6.02 -13.63 18.90
CA GLY A 64 -6.31 -12.77 20.04
C GLY A 64 -7.48 -13.30 20.89
N GLY A 65 -8.53 -13.82 20.26
CA GLY A 65 -9.60 -14.53 20.98
C GLY A 65 -9.13 -15.75 21.76
N LEU A 66 -8.17 -16.50 21.21
CA LEU A 66 -7.56 -17.63 21.92
C LEU A 66 -6.74 -17.16 23.14
N PHE A 67 -5.99 -16.07 23.02
CA PHE A 67 -5.28 -15.48 24.17
C PHE A 67 -6.23 -14.94 25.23
N VAL A 68 -7.35 -14.32 24.84
CA VAL A 68 -8.42 -13.90 25.75
C VAL A 68 -8.99 -15.12 26.48
N ALA A 69 -9.30 -16.21 25.76
CA ALA A 69 -9.81 -17.45 26.33
C ALA A 69 -8.83 -18.06 27.36
N LEU A 70 -7.55 -18.15 27.01
CA LEU A 70 -6.51 -18.68 27.88
C LEU A 70 -6.33 -17.83 29.14
N ALA A 71 -6.25 -16.51 28.97
CA ALA A 71 -6.10 -15.58 30.09
C ALA A 71 -7.29 -15.66 31.05
N ASN A 72 -8.52 -15.72 30.52
CA ASN A 72 -9.70 -15.91 31.35
C ASN A 72 -9.68 -17.25 32.09
N ALA A 73 -9.33 -18.35 31.40
CA ALA A 73 -9.28 -19.67 32.01
C ALA A 73 -8.28 -19.73 33.17
N VAL A 74 -7.09 -19.14 33.00
CA VAL A 74 -6.07 -19.04 34.06
C VAL A 74 -6.59 -18.21 35.24
N MET A 75 -7.18 -17.05 35.00
CA MET A 75 -7.70 -16.19 36.08
C MET A 75 -8.85 -16.86 36.84
N ILE A 76 -9.75 -17.54 36.13
CA ILE A 76 -10.87 -18.27 36.73
C ILE A 76 -10.35 -19.44 37.57
N LEU A 77 -9.32 -20.16 37.11
CA LEU A 77 -8.68 -21.20 37.90
C LEU A 77 -8.06 -20.64 39.19
N ILE A 78 -7.32 -19.53 39.10
CA ILE A 78 -6.71 -18.87 40.26
C ILE A 78 -7.77 -18.49 41.29
N PHE A 79 -8.83 -17.78 40.89
CA PHE A 79 -9.90 -17.41 41.81
C PHE A 79 -10.72 -18.61 42.30
N GLY A 80 -10.88 -19.63 41.46
CA GLY A 80 -11.52 -20.89 41.82
C GLY A 80 -10.81 -21.56 43.00
N LEU A 81 -9.49 -21.64 42.93
CA LEU A 81 -8.65 -22.19 44.00
C LEU A 81 -8.64 -21.30 45.25
N LEU A 82 -8.50 -19.98 45.09
CA LEU A 82 -8.46 -19.05 46.23
C LEU A 82 -9.77 -19.00 47.03
N ASN A 83 -10.91 -19.18 46.36
CA ASN A 83 -12.23 -19.13 46.99
C ASN A 83 -12.77 -20.53 47.34
N GLU A 84 -11.95 -21.58 47.20
CA GLU A 84 -12.35 -22.98 47.43
C GLU A 84 -13.62 -23.38 46.66
N THR A 85 -13.76 -22.86 45.44
CA THR A 85 -14.90 -23.12 44.56
C THR A 85 -14.89 -24.57 44.12
N SER A 86 -16.07 -25.20 44.02
CA SER A 86 -16.17 -26.58 43.55
C SER A 86 -15.57 -26.76 42.15
N VAL A 87 -14.89 -27.90 41.93
CA VAL A 87 -14.21 -28.21 40.65
C VAL A 87 -15.17 -28.10 39.46
N ALA A 88 -16.42 -28.54 39.62
CA ALA A 88 -17.45 -28.45 38.59
C ALA A 88 -17.74 -27.00 38.17
N MET A 89 -17.81 -26.07 39.13
CA MET A 89 -18.06 -24.65 38.86
C MET A 89 -16.84 -23.96 38.24
N VAL A 90 -15.62 -24.36 38.64
CA VAL A 90 -14.39 -23.85 38.00
C VAL A 90 -14.32 -24.29 36.54
N LEU A 91 -14.58 -25.57 36.24
CA LEU A 91 -14.60 -26.09 34.87
C LEU A 91 -15.66 -25.40 34.01
N LEU A 92 -16.86 -25.18 34.57
CA LEU A 92 -17.92 -24.44 33.88
C LEU A 92 -17.49 -22.99 33.60
N GLY A 93 -16.88 -22.32 34.58
CA GLY A 93 -16.32 -20.98 34.41
C GLY A 93 -15.24 -20.91 33.34
N MET A 94 -14.30 -21.86 33.31
CA MET A 94 -13.29 -21.96 32.25
C MET A 94 -13.93 -22.17 30.88
N GLY A 95 -14.97 -22.99 30.78
CA GLY A 95 -15.77 -23.15 29.56
C GLY A 95 -16.41 -21.84 29.09
N MET A 96 -17.01 -21.08 30.01
CA MET A 96 -17.54 -19.74 29.72
C MET A 96 -16.44 -18.76 29.30
N GLY A 97 -15.27 -18.81 29.93
CA GLY A 97 -14.10 -18.01 29.58
C GLY A 97 -13.57 -18.31 28.17
N ALA A 98 -13.60 -19.58 27.76
CA ALA A 98 -13.25 -20.01 26.40
C ALA A 98 -14.27 -19.51 25.36
N ILE A 99 -15.57 -19.69 25.64
CA ILE A 99 -16.64 -19.18 24.78
C ILE A 99 -16.53 -17.65 24.63
N ASN A 100 -16.22 -16.93 25.71
CA ASN A 100 -16.01 -15.48 25.68
C ASN A 100 -14.90 -15.07 24.69
N GLY A 101 -13.79 -15.81 24.62
CA GLY A 101 -12.73 -15.55 23.64
C GLY A 101 -13.20 -15.71 22.19
N ILE A 102 -13.98 -16.76 21.90
CA ILE A 102 -14.53 -17.03 20.57
C ILE A 102 -15.54 -15.94 20.18
N VAL A 103 -16.51 -15.66 21.05
CA VAL A 103 -17.54 -14.63 20.83
C VAL A 103 -16.89 -13.26 20.64
N CYS A 104 -15.83 -12.95 21.40
CA CYS A 104 -15.06 -11.73 21.25
C CYS A 104 -14.47 -11.59 19.84
N SER A 105 -13.77 -12.61 19.32
CA SER A 105 -13.23 -12.55 17.95
C SER A 105 -14.33 -12.46 16.89
N MET A 106 -15.44 -13.18 17.06
CA MET A 106 -16.57 -13.11 16.13
C MET A 106 -17.18 -11.71 16.11
N LEU A 107 -17.37 -11.08 17.27
CA LEU A 107 -17.89 -9.72 17.38
C LEU A 107 -16.95 -8.71 16.73
N VAL A 108 -15.63 -8.80 17.01
CA VAL A 108 -14.65 -7.90 16.40
C VAL A 108 -14.67 -8.05 14.88
N LEU A 109 -14.55 -9.28 14.35
CA LEU A 109 -14.56 -9.53 12.91
C LEU A 109 -15.87 -9.13 12.22
N GLY A 110 -17.00 -9.31 12.91
CA GLY A 110 -18.32 -8.96 12.38
C GLY A 110 -18.57 -7.45 12.38
N VAL A 111 -18.14 -6.74 13.42
CA VAL A 111 -18.43 -5.31 13.59
C VAL A 111 -17.40 -4.42 12.90
N LEU A 112 -16.13 -4.84 12.85
CA LEU A 112 -15.02 -4.04 12.35
C LEU A 112 -15.27 -3.44 10.95
N PRO A 113 -15.75 -4.18 9.92
CA PRO A 113 -15.96 -3.61 8.58
C PRO A 113 -16.99 -2.48 8.55
N TYR A 114 -18.02 -2.56 9.41
CA TYR A 114 -19.05 -1.53 9.51
C TYR A 114 -18.52 -0.28 10.20
N LEU A 115 -17.69 -0.44 11.24
CA LEU A 115 -17.05 0.69 11.91
C LEU A 115 -16.00 1.35 11.03
N GLU A 116 -15.19 0.59 10.30
CA GLU A 116 -14.25 1.13 9.31
C GLU A 116 -14.99 1.96 8.25
N GLY A 117 -16.10 1.44 7.72
CA GLY A 117 -16.92 2.17 6.75
C GLY A 117 -17.60 3.41 7.33
N ALA A 118 -18.09 3.35 8.58
CA ALA A 118 -18.80 4.45 9.23
C ALA A 118 -17.85 5.58 9.66
N PHE A 119 -16.66 5.25 10.15
CA PHE A 119 -15.67 6.22 10.63
C PHE A 119 -14.64 6.62 9.58
N GLY A 120 -14.65 5.98 8.40
CA GLY A 120 -13.65 6.22 7.35
C GLY A 120 -12.22 5.87 7.79
N VAL A 121 -12.07 5.09 8.87
CA VAL A 121 -10.78 4.74 9.44
C VAL A 121 -10.16 3.63 8.61
N THR A 122 -8.94 3.88 8.14
CA THR A 122 -8.20 2.90 7.36
C THR A 122 -7.41 1.99 8.29
N SER A 123 -8.02 0.88 8.70
CA SER A 123 -7.31 -0.11 9.49
C SER A 123 -6.26 -0.83 8.66
N THR A 124 -5.23 -1.35 9.32
CA THR A 124 -4.24 -2.21 8.68
C THR A 124 -4.87 -3.44 8.03
N VAL A 125 -5.92 -4.00 8.65
CA VAL A 125 -6.65 -5.16 8.11
C VAL A 125 -7.23 -4.80 6.75
N ARG A 126 -7.88 -3.62 6.65
CA ARG A 126 -8.47 -3.14 5.41
C ARG A 126 -7.41 -2.88 4.33
N MET A 127 -6.27 -2.30 4.69
CA MET A 127 -5.16 -2.10 3.74
C MET A 127 -4.60 -3.42 3.21
N LEU A 128 -4.41 -4.42 4.08
CA LEU A 128 -3.95 -5.75 3.67
C LEU A 128 -4.97 -6.44 2.76
N GLU A 129 -6.27 -6.26 3.00
CA GLU A 129 -7.31 -6.74 2.08
C GLU A 129 -7.22 -6.07 0.72
N LEU A 130 -7.03 -4.74 0.68
CA LEU A 130 -6.88 -3.98 -0.56
C LEU A 130 -5.59 -4.31 -1.31
N SER A 131 -4.55 -4.79 -0.62
CA SER A 131 -3.33 -5.27 -1.27
C SER A 131 -3.49 -6.59 -2.03
N ASN A 132 -4.60 -7.32 -1.83
CA ASN A 132 -4.83 -8.60 -2.47
C ASN A 132 -5.20 -8.41 -3.96
N PRO A 133 -4.44 -9.00 -4.91
CA PRO A 133 -4.74 -8.90 -6.35
C PRO A 133 -6.12 -9.44 -6.76
N SER A 134 -6.75 -10.26 -5.91
CA SER A 134 -8.09 -10.80 -6.14
C SER A 134 -9.21 -9.77 -5.91
N GLN A 135 -8.89 -8.58 -5.39
CA GLN A 135 -9.86 -7.51 -5.23
C GLN A 135 -10.48 -7.15 -6.59
N PRO A 136 -11.82 -6.95 -6.67
CA PRO A 136 -12.50 -6.75 -7.95
C PRO A 136 -11.88 -5.66 -8.83
N LEU A 137 -11.54 -4.52 -8.25
CA LEU A 137 -10.98 -3.39 -9.01
C LEU A 137 -9.54 -3.62 -9.49
N LEU A 138 -8.68 -4.23 -8.66
CA LEU A 138 -7.33 -4.60 -9.09
C LEU A 138 -7.35 -5.71 -10.14
N LYS A 139 -8.28 -6.66 -10.01
CA LYS A 139 -8.49 -7.70 -11.02
C LYS A 139 -8.94 -7.09 -12.35
N ARG A 140 -9.79 -6.07 -12.34
CA ARG A 140 -10.14 -5.31 -13.54
C ARG A 140 -8.92 -4.61 -14.13
N LEU A 141 -8.13 -3.92 -13.31
CA LEU A 141 -6.89 -3.27 -13.77
C LEU A 141 -5.95 -4.27 -14.45
N LEU A 142 -5.75 -5.45 -13.85
CA LEU A 142 -4.93 -6.52 -14.42
C LEU A 142 -5.44 -7.03 -15.78
N LEU A 143 -6.76 -7.16 -15.96
CA LEU A 143 -7.34 -7.75 -17.18
C LEU A 143 -7.57 -6.72 -18.29
N GLU A 144 -8.00 -5.51 -17.95
CA GLU A 144 -8.40 -4.45 -18.88
C GLU A 144 -7.23 -3.49 -19.22
N ALA A 145 -6.28 -3.29 -18.28
CA ALA A 145 -5.13 -2.40 -18.43
C ALA A 145 -3.85 -3.03 -17.82
N PRO A 146 -3.37 -4.17 -18.35
CA PRO A 146 -2.29 -4.96 -17.75
C PRO A 146 -0.97 -4.19 -17.62
N GLY A 147 -0.68 -3.29 -18.57
CA GLY A 147 0.51 -2.45 -18.52
C GLY A 147 0.50 -1.52 -17.31
N THR A 148 -0.61 -0.83 -17.11
CA THR A 148 -0.85 0.01 -15.93
C THR A 148 -0.80 -0.82 -14.64
N TYR A 149 -1.37 -2.02 -14.61
CA TYR A 149 -1.26 -2.90 -13.45
C TYR A 149 0.20 -3.20 -13.09
N HIS A 150 1.01 -3.61 -14.06
CA HIS A 150 2.42 -3.92 -13.82
C HIS A 150 3.23 -2.68 -13.39
N HIS A 151 2.94 -1.53 -13.99
CA HIS A 151 3.47 -0.23 -13.56
C HIS A 151 3.16 0.03 -12.08
N SER A 152 1.88 -0.01 -11.70
CA SER A 152 1.44 0.25 -10.32
C SER A 152 2.10 -0.66 -9.27
N ILE A 153 2.35 -1.93 -9.60
CA ILE A 153 3.08 -2.85 -8.70
C ILE A 153 4.54 -2.41 -8.52
N LEU A 154 5.22 -2.00 -9.59
CA LEU A 154 6.61 -1.51 -9.52
C LEU A 154 6.71 -0.20 -8.74
N VAL A 155 5.78 0.74 -9.00
CA VAL A 155 5.64 1.98 -8.23
C VAL A 155 5.44 1.68 -6.76
N GLY A 156 4.56 0.71 -6.43
CA GLY A 156 4.34 0.28 -5.04
C GLY A 156 5.59 -0.24 -4.35
N ASN A 157 6.39 -1.08 -5.04
CA ASN A 157 7.64 -1.60 -4.47
C ASN A 157 8.68 -0.49 -4.24
N LEU A 158 8.78 0.47 -5.16
CA LEU A 158 9.68 1.61 -5.02
C LEU A 158 9.28 2.50 -3.84
N ALA A 159 8.00 2.86 -3.82
CA ALA A 159 7.45 3.78 -2.85
C ALA A 159 7.44 3.17 -1.43
N GLU A 160 7.16 1.86 -1.29
CA GLU A 160 7.27 1.12 -0.02
C GLU A 160 8.70 1.18 0.53
N ALA A 161 9.70 0.86 -0.29
CA ALA A 161 11.10 0.88 0.14
C ALA A 161 11.58 2.28 0.56
N ALA A 162 11.06 3.32 -0.10
CA ALA A 162 11.34 4.71 0.26
C ALA A 162 10.62 5.13 1.55
N ALA A 163 9.38 4.70 1.75
CA ALA A 163 8.62 4.94 2.98
C ALA A 163 9.33 4.35 4.20
N GLU A 164 9.82 3.11 4.10
CA GLU A 164 10.60 2.47 5.16
C GLU A 164 11.87 3.27 5.51
N ALA A 165 12.56 3.82 4.50
CA ALA A 165 13.80 4.56 4.69
C ALA A 165 13.60 5.90 5.42
N ILE A 166 12.42 6.53 5.29
CA ILE A 166 12.12 7.83 5.90
C ILE A 166 11.12 7.74 7.06
N HIS A 167 10.77 6.52 7.50
CA HIS A 167 9.78 6.26 8.54
C HIS A 167 8.38 6.82 8.25
N ALA A 168 7.95 6.79 6.99
CA ALA A 168 6.56 7.01 6.57
C ALA A 168 5.77 5.68 6.65
N ASP A 169 4.46 5.68 6.34
CA ASP A 169 3.66 4.43 6.33
C ASP A 169 3.91 3.60 5.05
N PRO A 170 4.66 2.48 5.12
CA PRO A 170 4.98 1.67 3.94
C PRO A 170 3.78 0.95 3.36
N LEU A 171 2.81 0.56 4.20
CA LEU A 171 1.65 -0.19 3.75
C LEU A 171 0.67 0.71 3.01
N LEU A 172 0.42 1.92 3.54
CA LEU A 172 -0.41 2.92 2.87
C LEU A 172 0.18 3.27 1.51
N VAL A 173 1.49 3.52 1.43
CA VAL A 173 2.15 3.88 0.18
C VAL A 173 2.08 2.76 -0.85
N ARG A 174 2.36 1.51 -0.45
CA ARG A 174 2.25 0.37 -1.35
C ARG A 174 0.84 0.19 -1.90
N VAL A 175 -0.16 0.20 -1.01
CA VAL A 175 -1.56 0.01 -1.42
C VAL A 175 -2.03 1.20 -2.23
N GLY A 176 -1.70 2.42 -1.83
CA GLY A 176 -1.99 3.65 -2.59
C GLY A 176 -1.46 3.58 -4.01
N ALA A 177 -0.21 3.14 -4.18
CA ALA A 177 0.38 2.94 -5.50
C ALA A 177 -0.35 1.87 -6.34
N TYR A 178 -0.92 0.82 -5.74
CA TYR A 178 -1.71 -0.15 -6.53
C TYR A 178 -2.95 0.48 -7.18
N TYR A 179 -3.51 1.50 -6.53
CA TYR A 179 -4.74 2.14 -6.96
C TYR A 179 -4.55 3.52 -7.61
N HIS A 180 -3.36 4.14 -7.56
CA HIS A 180 -3.15 5.54 -7.99
C HIS A 180 -3.66 5.81 -9.42
N ASP A 181 -3.51 4.81 -10.29
CA ASP A 181 -3.74 4.89 -11.72
C ASP A 181 -5.03 4.22 -12.22
N ILE A 182 -5.94 3.83 -11.31
CA ILE A 182 -7.16 3.08 -11.69
C ILE A 182 -8.06 3.83 -12.67
N GLY A 183 -7.99 5.16 -12.75
CA GLY A 183 -8.76 5.93 -13.71
C GLY A 183 -8.41 5.63 -15.17
N LYS A 184 -7.20 5.11 -15.43
CA LYS A 184 -6.78 4.65 -16.76
C LYS A 184 -7.68 3.53 -17.29
N LEU A 185 -8.41 2.80 -16.42
CA LEU A 185 -9.43 1.82 -16.81
C LEU A 185 -10.52 2.39 -17.71
N LYS A 186 -10.86 3.68 -17.59
CA LYS A 186 -11.91 4.27 -18.44
C LYS A 186 -11.47 4.31 -19.91
N ARG A 187 -10.16 4.49 -20.19
CA ARG A 187 -9.61 4.66 -21.54
C ARG A 187 -8.19 4.06 -21.68
N PRO A 188 -7.99 2.74 -21.50
CA PRO A 188 -6.65 2.15 -21.40
C PRO A 188 -5.77 2.39 -22.63
N TYR A 189 -6.37 2.39 -23.82
CA TYR A 189 -5.66 2.55 -25.11
C TYR A 189 -4.89 3.89 -25.24
N PHE A 190 -5.25 4.92 -24.48
CA PHE A 190 -4.56 6.21 -24.50
C PHE A 190 -3.28 6.24 -23.65
N PHE A 191 -2.99 5.19 -22.88
CA PHE A 191 -1.81 5.12 -22.03
C PHE A 191 -0.80 4.15 -22.63
N ILE A 192 0.42 4.63 -22.85
CA ILE A 192 1.45 3.96 -23.67
C ILE A 192 1.80 2.56 -23.13
N GLU A 193 1.76 2.37 -21.81
CA GLU A 193 2.05 1.09 -21.18
C GLU A 193 1.03 -0.01 -21.54
N ASN A 194 -0.17 0.37 -21.98
CA ASN A 194 -1.22 -0.56 -22.41
C ASN A 194 -1.32 -0.72 -23.93
N GLN A 195 -0.53 0.00 -24.71
CA GLN A 195 -0.57 -0.07 -26.17
C GLN A 195 0.20 -1.30 -26.66
N MET A 196 -0.50 -2.20 -27.36
CA MET A 196 0.10 -3.39 -27.98
C MET A 196 0.49 -3.17 -29.45
N SER A 197 -0.10 -2.17 -30.10
CA SER A 197 0.16 -1.78 -31.50
C SER A 197 1.15 -0.61 -31.58
N ARG A 198 1.77 -0.39 -32.75
CA ARG A 198 2.64 0.77 -33.00
C ARG A 198 1.88 2.09 -33.27
N ASP A 199 0.55 2.07 -33.35
CA ASP A 199 -0.26 3.25 -33.69
C ASP A 199 -0.73 3.95 -32.40
N ASN A 200 -0.06 5.04 -32.02
CA ASN A 200 -0.40 5.80 -30.83
C ASN A 200 -1.58 6.73 -31.14
N PRO A 201 -2.73 6.61 -30.45
CA PRO A 201 -3.90 7.47 -30.69
C PRO A 201 -3.59 8.95 -30.56
N HIS A 202 -2.61 9.32 -29.74
CA HIS A 202 -2.20 10.72 -29.54
C HIS A 202 -1.56 11.37 -30.77
N ASP A 203 -1.08 10.59 -31.74
CA ASP A 203 -0.47 11.12 -32.97
C ASP A 203 -1.52 11.81 -33.88
N LYS A 204 -2.79 11.45 -33.72
CA LYS A 204 -3.92 11.98 -34.50
C LYS A 204 -4.69 13.08 -33.76
N LEU A 205 -4.25 13.47 -32.57
CA LEU A 205 -4.95 14.43 -31.70
C LEU A 205 -4.11 15.68 -31.47
N ALA A 206 -4.80 16.81 -31.29
CA ALA A 206 -4.18 18.03 -30.79
C ALA A 206 -3.55 17.80 -29.39
N SER A 207 -2.47 18.53 -29.09
CA SER A 207 -1.77 18.44 -27.80
C SER A 207 -2.68 18.79 -26.61
N SER A 208 -3.53 19.80 -26.75
CA SER A 208 -4.51 20.18 -25.73
C SER A 208 -5.52 19.05 -25.43
N LEU A 209 -6.02 18.37 -26.47
CA LEU A 209 -6.96 17.25 -26.30
C LEU A 209 -6.27 16.03 -25.67
N SER A 210 -5.04 15.73 -26.08
CA SER A 210 -4.23 14.65 -25.49
C SER A 210 -3.97 14.88 -24.00
N THR A 211 -3.61 16.11 -23.65
CA THR A 211 -3.41 16.57 -22.27
C THR A 211 -4.69 16.42 -21.46
N LEU A 212 -5.84 16.81 -22.01
CA LEU A 212 -7.13 16.63 -21.34
C LEU A 212 -7.43 15.16 -21.06
N ILE A 213 -7.24 14.27 -22.05
CA ILE A 213 -7.46 12.83 -21.88
C ILE A 213 -6.57 12.25 -20.79
N ILE A 214 -5.29 12.62 -20.77
CA ILE A 214 -4.34 12.16 -19.75
C ILE A 214 -4.77 12.68 -18.39
N ARG A 215 -5.00 13.98 -18.23
CA ARG A 215 -5.38 14.58 -16.94
C ARG A 215 -6.66 13.98 -16.34
N LEU A 216 -7.61 13.54 -17.19
CA LEU A 216 -8.88 12.98 -16.73
C LEU A 216 -8.72 11.69 -15.91
N HIS A 217 -7.63 10.93 -16.04
CA HIS A 217 -7.48 9.69 -15.26
C HIS A 217 -7.48 9.94 -13.74
N VAL A 218 -7.05 11.11 -13.27
CA VAL A 218 -7.12 11.45 -11.85
C VAL A 218 -8.59 11.55 -11.40
N LYS A 219 -9.40 12.34 -12.13
CA LYS A 219 -10.83 12.53 -11.83
C LYS A 219 -11.63 11.23 -12.00
N ASP A 220 -11.36 10.48 -13.06
CA ASP A 220 -11.95 9.16 -13.30
C ASP A 220 -11.55 8.14 -12.22
N GLY A 221 -10.31 8.23 -11.73
CA GLY A 221 -9.79 7.39 -10.67
C GLY A 221 -10.51 7.65 -9.35
N LEU A 222 -10.75 8.92 -9.01
CA LEU A 222 -11.54 9.30 -7.84
C LEU A 222 -13.00 8.85 -7.93
N GLU A 223 -13.62 8.92 -9.12
CA GLU A 223 -14.96 8.40 -9.33
C GLU A 223 -15.03 6.89 -9.05
N LEU A 224 -14.11 6.11 -9.63
CA LEU A 224 -14.00 4.68 -9.38
C LEU A 224 -13.67 4.38 -7.91
N ALA A 225 -12.79 5.15 -7.29
CA ALA A 225 -12.44 4.96 -5.89
C ALA A 225 -13.65 5.13 -4.97
N ARG A 226 -14.52 6.11 -5.24
CA ARG A 226 -15.77 6.32 -4.50
C ARG A 226 -16.78 5.21 -4.76
N GLU A 227 -16.94 4.78 -6.02
CA GLU A 227 -17.83 3.68 -6.40
C GLU A 227 -17.47 2.38 -5.66
N TYR A 228 -16.17 2.07 -5.60
CA TYR A 228 -15.64 0.88 -4.93
C TYR A 228 -15.39 1.08 -3.42
N LYS A 229 -15.76 2.24 -2.87
CA LYS A 229 -15.61 2.59 -1.44
C LYS A 229 -14.18 2.39 -0.94
N LEU A 230 -13.21 2.87 -1.72
CA LEU A 230 -11.82 2.92 -1.28
C LEU A 230 -11.68 3.92 -0.11
N PRO A 231 -10.80 3.64 0.86
CA PRO A 231 -10.58 4.54 1.99
C PRO A 231 -10.12 5.94 1.56
N PRO A 232 -10.42 7.00 2.35
CA PRO A 232 -10.02 8.37 2.03
C PRO A 232 -8.52 8.51 1.74
N ALA A 233 -7.65 7.87 2.53
CA ALA A 233 -6.20 7.93 2.35
C ALA A 233 -5.74 7.41 0.96
N ILE A 234 -6.46 6.45 0.36
CA ILE A 234 -6.16 5.97 -1.00
C ILE A 234 -6.69 6.94 -2.05
N GLN A 235 -7.87 7.54 -1.81
CA GLN A 235 -8.43 8.58 -2.69
C GLN A 235 -7.51 9.81 -2.75
N GLU A 236 -6.96 10.23 -1.62
CA GLU A 236 -6.00 11.33 -1.52
C GLU A 236 -4.73 11.06 -2.35
N ILE A 237 -4.19 9.84 -2.30
CA ILE A 237 -3.05 9.45 -3.14
C ILE A 237 -3.42 9.50 -4.63
N ILE A 238 -4.60 9.00 -5.02
CA ILE A 238 -5.09 9.08 -6.41
C ILE A 238 -5.18 10.54 -6.87
N GLU A 239 -5.71 11.44 -6.03
CA GLU A 239 -5.81 12.86 -6.36
C GLU A 239 -4.41 13.50 -6.51
N GLN A 240 -3.51 13.22 -5.58
CA GLN A 240 -2.28 14.02 -5.40
C GLN A 240 -1.05 13.48 -6.13
N HIS A 241 -1.06 12.24 -6.64
CA HIS A 241 0.16 11.59 -7.15
C HIS A 241 0.81 12.32 -8.35
N HIS A 242 0.09 13.18 -9.06
CA HIS A 242 0.67 14.07 -10.07
C HIS A 242 0.79 15.54 -9.65
N GLY A 243 0.15 15.94 -8.54
CA GLY A 243 0.13 17.31 -8.08
C GLY A 243 -0.33 18.28 -9.16
N THR A 244 0.44 19.34 -9.36
CA THR A 244 0.24 20.33 -10.44
C THR A 244 1.32 20.24 -11.51
N SER A 245 1.90 19.05 -11.67
CA SER A 245 3.03 18.81 -12.57
C SER A 245 2.68 19.16 -14.02
N LEU A 246 3.69 19.58 -14.79
CA LEU A 246 3.54 19.81 -16.23
C LEU A 246 3.50 18.49 -17.00
N ILE A 247 2.54 18.35 -17.91
CA ILE A 247 2.48 17.27 -18.90
C ILE A 247 3.44 17.61 -20.05
N ALA A 248 4.74 17.47 -19.76
CA ALA A 248 5.83 18.08 -20.53
C ALA A 248 5.86 17.68 -22.01
N TYR A 249 5.56 16.43 -22.35
CA TYR A 249 5.60 15.95 -23.75
C TYR A 249 4.61 16.72 -24.64
N PHE A 250 3.36 16.86 -24.20
CA PHE A 250 2.33 17.55 -24.99
C PHE A 250 2.52 19.07 -24.96
N TYR A 251 3.06 19.62 -23.87
CA TYR A 251 3.47 21.02 -23.81
C TYR A 251 4.56 21.33 -24.85
N GLN A 252 5.64 20.52 -24.89
CA GLN A 252 6.70 20.68 -25.89
C GLN A 252 6.18 20.55 -27.32
N ARG A 253 5.34 19.54 -27.58
CA ARG A 253 4.70 19.37 -28.89
C ARG A 253 3.80 20.56 -29.27
N ALA A 254 3.19 21.24 -28.29
CA ALA A 254 2.40 22.45 -28.54
C ALA A 254 3.27 23.67 -28.86
N LEU A 255 4.44 23.80 -28.23
CA LEU A 255 5.43 24.83 -28.54
C LEU A 255 6.05 24.68 -29.95
N GLU A 256 5.92 23.51 -30.57
CA GLU A 256 6.33 23.26 -31.96
C GLU A 256 5.21 23.57 -32.97
N SER A 257 4.05 24.05 -32.53
CA SER A 257 2.91 24.41 -33.40
C SER A 257 3.12 25.76 -34.12
N GLU A 258 2.20 26.13 -35.02
CA GLU A 258 2.28 27.39 -35.78
C GLU A 258 2.16 28.66 -34.91
N HIS A 259 1.61 28.55 -33.69
CA HIS A 259 1.35 29.66 -32.76
C HIS A 259 1.90 29.40 -31.35
N PRO A 260 3.23 29.25 -31.19
CA PRO A 260 3.84 28.96 -29.88
C PRO A 260 3.61 30.07 -28.86
N GLU A 261 3.42 31.32 -29.31
CA GLU A 261 3.16 32.49 -28.47
C GLU A 261 1.84 32.43 -27.70
N LEU A 262 0.91 31.57 -28.11
CA LEU A 262 -0.39 31.39 -27.45
C LEU A 262 -0.39 30.25 -26.42
N VAL A 263 0.69 29.45 -26.36
CA VAL A 263 0.77 28.26 -25.51
C VAL A 263 1.22 28.65 -24.10
N THR A 264 0.38 28.38 -23.11
CA THR A 264 0.69 28.63 -21.69
C THR A 264 0.97 27.31 -20.96
N GLU A 265 1.84 27.32 -19.94
CA GLU A 265 2.11 26.11 -19.13
C GLU A 265 0.85 25.61 -18.40
N ASP A 266 0.01 26.53 -17.92
CA ASP A 266 -1.18 26.22 -17.12
C ASP A 266 -2.17 25.31 -17.86
N GLU A 267 -2.29 25.45 -19.18
CA GLU A 267 -3.11 24.57 -20.03
C GLU A 267 -2.64 23.11 -20.02
N TYR A 268 -1.37 22.88 -19.70
CA TYR A 268 -0.69 21.58 -19.76
C TYR A 268 -0.33 21.04 -18.37
N ARG A 269 -0.74 21.72 -17.29
CA ARG A 269 -0.56 21.22 -15.93
C ARG A 269 -1.75 20.39 -15.46
N TYR A 270 -1.47 19.47 -14.56
CA TYR A 270 -2.53 18.80 -13.80
C TYR A 270 -3.29 19.83 -12.95
N ASP A 271 -4.62 19.69 -12.95
CA ASP A 271 -5.56 20.49 -12.16
C ASP A 271 -5.94 19.64 -10.94
N SER A 272 -4.97 19.49 -10.03
CA SER A 272 -5.09 18.68 -8.83
C SER A 272 -4.32 19.30 -7.66
N LEU A 273 -4.50 18.72 -6.47
CA LEU A 273 -3.81 19.14 -5.26
C LEU A 273 -2.36 18.64 -5.26
N LYS A 274 -1.43 19.50 -4.85
CA LYS A 274 -0.06 19.06 -4.52
C LYS A 274 -0.12 18.01 -3.39
N PRO A 275 0.88 17.11 -3.28
CA PRO A 275 1.02 16.22 -2.14
C PRO A 275 0.85 16.95 -0.80
N GLN A 276 -0.11 16.49 0.00
CA GLN A 276 -0.39 16.97 1.36
C GLN A 276 0.29 16.11 2.43
N SER A 277 0.85 14.96 2.03
CA SER A 277 1.50 14.00 2.91
C SER A 277 2.81 13.47 2.31
N LYS A 278 3.67 12.91 3.16
CA LYS A 278 4.88 12.22 2.71
C LYS A 278 4.53 11.06 1.79
N GLU A 279 3.49 10.31 2.13
CA GLU A 279 3.04 9.13 1.42
C GLU A 279 2.57 9.45 -0.01
N ALA A 280 1.79 10.52 -0.19
CA ALA A 280 1.39 10.97 -1.53
C ALA A 280 2.61 11.43 -2.37
N ALA A 281 3.56 12.14 -1.75
CA ALA A 281 4.79 12.58 -2.41
C ALA A 281 5.70 11.40 -2.79
N LEU A 282 5.75 10.34 -1.99
CA LEU A 282 6.48 9.12 -2.29
C LEU A 282 5.90 8.40 -3.52
N VAL A 283 4.56 8.30 -3.62
CA VAL A 283 3.90 7.71 -4.80
C VAL A 283 4.18 8.57 -6.04
N MET A 284 4.08 9.91 -5.94
CA MET A 284 4.44 10.83 -7.03
C MET A 284 5.87 10.60 -7.53
N LEU A 285 6.82 10.53 -6.60
CA LEU A 285 8.24 10.35 -6.92
C LEU A 285 8.50 8.98 -7.54
N ALA A 286 7.91 7.92 -6.99
CA ALA A 286 8.06 6.57 -7.51
C ALA A 286 7.46 6.42 -8.91
N ASP A 287 6.26 6.97 -9.16
CA ASP A 287 5.62 6.99 -10.48
C ASP A 287 6.49 7.69 -11.53
N SER A 288 6.97 8.90 -11.20
CA SER A 288 7.83 9.68 -12.08
C SER A 288 9.16 8.97 -12.37
N VAL A 289 9.76 8.35 -11.34
CA VAL A 289 11.04 7.64 -11.44
C VAL A 289 10.91 6.34 -12.23
N GLU A 290 9.85 5.55 -12.01
CA GLU A 290 9.58 4.33 -12.78
C GLU A 290 9.50 4.67 -14.27
N ALA A 291 8.63 5.62 -14.63
CA ALA A 291 8.41 6.02 -16.02
C ALA A 291 9.68 6.60 -16.64
N GLY A 292 10.41 7.43 -15.89
CA GLY A 292 11.66 8.04 -16.33
C GLY A 292 12.76 6.99 -16.59
N VAL A 293 12.93 6.01 -15.70
CA VAL A 293 13.95 4.97 -15.86
C VAL A 293 13.58 3.96 -16.93
N ARG A 294 12.30 3.62 -17.07
CA ARG A 294 11.78 2.76 -18.16
C ARG A 294 12.08 3.33 -19.55
N SER A 295 12.16 4.65 -19.68
CA SER A 295 12.50 5.33 -20.94
C SER A 295 14.00 5.26 -21.32
N LEU A 296 14.88 4.80 -20.42
CA LEU A 296 16.32 4.73 -20.68
C LEU A 296 16.67 3.55 -21.61
N GLN A 297 17.16 3.85 -22.82
CA GLN A 297 17.56 2.83 -23.81
C GLN A 297 18.69 1.88 -23.35
N LYS A 298 19.58 2.33 -22.47
CA LYS A 298 20.67 1.54 -21.87
C LYS A 298 20.81 1.91 -20.41
N SER A 299 20.33 1.03 -19.54
CA SER A 299 20.43 1.21 -18.09
C SER A 299 21.84 0.83 -17.64
N ASN A 300 22.62 1.81 -17.19
CA ASN A 300 23.75 1.57 -16.30
C ASN A 300 23.45 2.23 -14.95
N PRO A 301 23.99 1.69 -13.83
CA PRO A 301 23.63 2.18 -12.49
C PRO A 301 23.82 3.69 -12.31
N ASN A 302 24.92 4.25 -12.86
CA ASN A 302 25.23 5.68 -12.72
C ASN A 302 24.22 6.58 -13.45
N ARG A 303 23.76 6.19 -14.65
CA ARG A 303 22.75 6.95 -15.40
C ARG A 303 21.39 6.87 -14.73
N MET A 304 21.06 5.72 -14.14
CA MET A 304 19.83 5.55 -13.39
C MET A 304 19.82 6.45 -12.15
N GLU A 305 20.88 6.45 -11.34
CA GLU A 305 20.99 7.36 -10.19
C GLU A 305 20.90 8.83 -10.62
N GLY A 306 21.61 9.20 -11.70
CA GLY A 306 21.53 10.55 -12.25
C GLY A 306 20.11 10.96 -12.65
N MET A 307 19.36 10.06 -13.30
CA MET A 307 17.96 10.29 -13.67
C MET A 307 17.07 10.44 -12.44
N ILE A 308 17.20 9.56 -11.44
CA ILE A 308 16.42 9.61 -10.19
C ILE A 308 16.62 10.96 -9.49
N ARG A 309 17.89 11.36 -9.30
CA ARG A 309 18.21 12.62 -8.62
C ARG A 309 17.73 13.83 -9.42
N LYS A 310 17.77 13.75 -10.75
CA LYS A 310 17.21 14.80 -11.62
C LYS A 310 15.71 14.93 -11.42
N ILE A 311 14.96 13.84 -11.48
CA ILE A 311 13.49 13.85 -11.30
C ILE A 311 13.11 14.42 -9.94
N ILE A 312 13.78 14.00 -8.86
CA ILE A 312 13.54 14.53 -7.51
C ILE A 312 13.79 16.04 -7.47
N LYS A 313 14.89 16.49 -8.08
CA LYS A 313 15.24 17.92 -8.14
C LYS A 313 14.24 18.72 -8.97
N ASP A 314 13.78 18.18 -10.09
CA ASP A 314 12.81 18.84 -10.97
C ASP A 314 11.46 19.02 -10.23
N LYS A 315 10.99 18.02 -9.50
CA LYS A 315 9.78 18.13 -8.64
C LYS A 315 9.95 19.14 -7.51
N LEU A 316 11.13 19.17 -6.86
CA LEU A 316 11.44 20.16 -5.83
C LEU A 316 11.44 21.58 -6.39
N ASN A 317 12.05 21.81 -7.56
CA ASN A 317 12.10 23.12 -8.19
C ASN A 317 10.73 23.59 -8.71
N ASP A 318 9.86 22.65 -9.10
CA ASP A 318 8.46 22.92 -9.51
C ASP A 318 7.53 23.14 -8.30
N GLY A 319 8.07 23.14 -7.07
CA GLY A 319 7.30 23.39 -5.85
C GLY A 319 6.29 22.29 -5.49
N GLN A 320 6.46 21.07 -6.03
CA GLN A 320 5.50 19.98 -5.78
C GLN A 320 5.48 19.50 -4.32
N PHE A 321 6.49 19.84 -3.53
CA PHE A 321 6.61 19.44 -2.11
C PHE A 321 6.35 20.59 -1.13
N ASP A 322 5.84 21.74 -1.59
CA ASP A 322 5.61 22.92 -0.74
C ASP A 322 4.53 22.69 0.33
N GLU A 323 3.68 21.69 0.15
CA GLU A 323 2.51 21.40 0.98
C GLU A 323 2.61 20.06 1.72
N CYS A 324 3.81 19.45 1.78
CA CYS A 324 4.06 18.25 2.57
C CYS A 324 5.37 18.33 3.37
N ASP A 325 5.46 17.56 4.45
CA ASP A 325 6.57 17.63 5.40
C ASP A 325 7.83 16.83 4.96
N LEU A 326 8.15 16.81 3.66
CA LEU A 326 9.39 16.18 3.17
C LEU A 326 10.60 17.08 3.40
N THR A 327 11.64 16.54 4.05
CA THR A 327 12.90 17.25 4.23
C THR A 327 13.88 16.96 3.09
N LEU A 328 14.88 17.83 2.89
CA LEU A 328 15.97 17.56 1.95
C LEU A 328 16.76 16.28 2.28
N LYS A 329 16.81 15.91 3.58
CA LYS A 329 17.37 14.64 4.01
C LYS A 329 16.53 13.48 3.51
N ASP A 330 15.21 13.55 3.65
CA ASP A 330 14.28 12.53 3.17
C ASP A 330 14.45 12.33 1.66
N LEU A 331 14.54 13.41 0.87
CA LEU A 331 14.76 13.33 -0.58
C LEU A 331 16.03 12.56 -0.96
N ASN A 332 17.10 12.68 -0.17
CA ASN A 332 18.32 11.93 -0.40
C ASN A 332 18.17 10.44 -0.06
N GLU A 333 17.53 10.11 1.06
CA GLU A 333 17.24 8.72 1.44
C GLU A 333 16.30 8.04 0.43
N ILE A 334 15.30 8.75 -0.08
CA ILE A 334 14.40 8.29 -1.14
C ILE A 334 15.20 7.94 -2.41
N ALA A 335 16.12 8.82 -2.83
CA ALA A 335 16.96 8.56 -3.99
C ALA A 335 17.79 7.27 -3.83
N ILE A 336 18.39 7.06 -2.66
CA ILE A 336 19.17 5.85 -2.33
C ILE A 336 18.28 4.61 -2.36
N ALA A 337 17.09 4.68 -1.77
CA ALA A 337 16.12 3.59 -1.76
C ALA A 337 15.69 3.18 -3.17
N PHE A 338 15.38 4.16 -4.04
CA PHE A 338 15.02 3.91 -5.43
C PHE A 338 16.16 3.29 -6.24
N VAL A 339 17.40 3.79 -6.09
CA VAL A 339 18.58 3.21 -6.76
C VAL A 339 18.75 1.73 -6.35
N ARG A 340 18.57 1.40 -5.07
CA ARG A 340 18.68 0.03 -4.57
C ARG A 340 17.62 -0.89 -5.20
N VAL A 341 16.36 -0.48 -5.21
CA VAL A 341 15.24 -1.29 -5.74
C VAL A 341 15.38 -1.46 -7.25
N LEU A 342 15.59 -0.36 -7.99
CA LEU A 342 15.72 -0.41 -9.45
C LEU A 342 16.99 -1.11 -9.91
N GLY A 343 18.09 -1.00 -9.15
CA GLY A 343 19.30 -1.78 -9.38
C GLY A 343 19.02 -3.28 -9.34
N GLY A 344 18.23 -3.75 -8.37
CA GLY A 344 17.79 -5.15 -8.29
C GLY A 344 16.92 -5.60 -9.47
N ILE A 345 16.01 -4.75 -9.94
CA ILE A 345 15.08 -5.05 -11.04
C ILE A 345 15.80 -5.08 -12.41
N PHE A 346 16.69 -4.12 -12.64
CA PHE A 346 17.35 -3.91 -13.93
C PHE A 346 18.76 -4.52 -14.01
N HIS A 347 19.20 -5.29 -13.00
CA HIS A 347 20.38 -6.15 -13.18
C HIS A 347 20.08 -7.15 -14.30
N SER A 348 20.83 -7.02 -15.40
CA SER A 348 20.86 -8.03 -16.44
C SER A 348 21.14 -9.38 -15.80
N ARG A 349 20.22 -10.34 -15.98
CA ARG A 349 20.64 -11.75 -15.95
C ARG A 349 21.85 -11.81 -16.87
N ILE A 350 22.98 -12.26 -16.33
CA ILE A 350 24.18 -12.54 -17.12
C ILE A 350 23.70 -13.38 -18.30
N GLU A 351 23.69 -12.80 -19.50
CA GLU A 351 23.47 -13.57 -20.72
C GLU A 351 24.62 -14.56 -20.77
N TYR A 352 24.32 -15.84 -20.56
CA TYR A 352 25.27 -16.88 -20.90
C TYR A 352 25.52 -16.72 -22.40
N PRO A 353 26.77 -16.51 -22.84
CA PRO A 353 27.05 -16.41 -24.26
C PRO A 353 26.77 -17.77 -24.91
N GLU A 354 25.56 -17.95 -25.42
CA GLU A 354 25.18 -19.12 -26.22
C GLU A 354 26.12 -19.28 -27.41
N ALA A 355 26.63 -18.16 -27.96
CA ALA A 355 27.63 -18.15 -29.01
C ALA A 355 28.98 -18.76 -28.59
N ALA A 356 29.39 -18.62 -27.31
CA ALA A 356 30.62 -19.24 -26.83
C ALA A 356 30.44 -20.75 -26.64
N LEU A 357 29.29 -21.16 -26.09
CA LEU A 357 28.97 -22.58 -25.85
C LEU A 357 28.81 -23.38 -27.16
N ILE A 358 28.17 -22.80 -28.17
CA ILE A 358 28.00 -23.41 -29.50
C ILE A 358 29.35 -23.51 -30.22
N SER A 359 30.21 -22.48 -30.14
CA SER A 359 31.54 -22.52 -30.78
C SER A 359 32.48 -23.56 -30.15
N GLU A 360 32.37 -23.79 -28.83
CA GLU A 360 33.14 -24.83 -28.14
C GLU A 360 32.61 -26.24 -28.46
N LEU A 361 31.30 -26.41 -28.54
CA LEU A 361 30.67 -27.68 -28.94
C LEU A 361 30.99 -28.05 -30.40
N GLU A 362 31.06 -27.07 -31.30
CA GLU A 362 31.47 -27.29 -32.70
C GLU A 362 32.97 -27.56 -32.84
N ARG A 363 33.85 -26.87 -32.08
CA ARG A 363 35.29 -27.20 -32.01
C ARG A 363 35.56 -28.57 -31.40
N GLY A 364 34.73 -29.03 -30.45
CA GLY A 364 34.81 -30.37 -29.88
C GLY A 364 34.46 -31.47 -30.88
N LYS A 365 33.43 -31.25 -31.71
CA LYS A 365 33.02 -32.21 -32.76
C LYS A 365 34.02 -32.31 -33.92
N SER A 366 34.66 -31.21 -34.32
CA SER A 366 35.67 -31.27 -35.41
C SER A 366 36.96 -31.97 -34.99
N LYS A 367 37.35 -31.88 -33.72
CA LYS A 367 38.51 -32.62 -33.17
C LYS A 367 38.25 -34.12 -33.00
N GLY A 368 37.01 -34.55 -32.74
CA GLY A 368 36.66 -35.97 -32.64
C GLY A 368 36.62 -36.70 -33.99
N ALA A 369 36.33 -36.00 -35.08
CA ALA A 369 36.27 -36.59 -36.42
C ALA A 369 37.66 -36.79 -37.07
N ALA A 370 38.68 -36.05 -36.63
CA ALA A 370 40.05 -36.14 -37.17
C ALA A 370 40.92 -37.24 -36.51
N VAL A 371 40.41 -37.93 -35.47
CA VAL A 371 41.14 -38.98 -34.74
C VAL A 371 40.74 -40.40 -35.21
N ASN A 372 39.74 -40.52 -36.10
CA ASN A 372 39.24 -41.81 -36.62
C ASN A 372 39.44 -41.98 -38.14
N GLN A 373 40.51 -41.43 -38.72
CA GLN A 373 40.97 -41.79 -40.08
C GLN A 373 42.36 -42.41 -40.04
#